data_AF-A0A0D0REU0-F1
#
_entry.id   AF-A0A0D0REU0-F1
#
_cell.length_a   1.000
_cell.length_b   1.000
_cell.length_c   1.000
_cell.angle_alpha   90.00
_cell.angle_beta   90.00
_cell.angle_gamma   90.00
#
_symmetry.space_group_name_H-M   'P 1'
#
loop_
_entity.id
_entity.type
_entity.pdbx_description
1 polymer ?
#
loop_
_entity_poly.entity_id
_entity_poly.type
_entity_poly.pdbx_seq_one_letter_code
_entity_poly.pdbx_strand_id
1 'polypeptide(L)' 'MAKALMIHVIFHKLEVEVVRVKITLACTDCKQRNYNMTKEKKNHPERMETKKYCRFCRTHTVHKETK' A
#
# COMPACT_ATOMS: atom_id res chain seq x y z
N MET A 1 10.98 -11.89 36.98
CA MET A 1 11.00 -10.75 36.04
C MET A 1 11.42 -11.14 34.62
N ALA A 2 12.44 -11.98 34.42
CA ALA A 2 12.88 -12.40 33.06
C ALA A 2 11.84 -13.19 32.24
N LYS A 3 10.98 -14.00 32.89
CA LYS A 3 9.91 -14.76 32.20
C LYS A 3 8.89 -13.87 31.47
N ALA A 4 8.51 -12.72 32.04
CA ALA A 4 7.58 -11.78 31.40
C ALA A 4 8.20 -11.09 30.18
N LEU A 5 9.49 -10.75 30.25
CA LEU A 5 10.25 -10.18 29.14
C LEU A 5 10.39 -11.18 27.98
N MET A 6 10.68 -12.45 28.30
CA MET A 6 10.79 -13.54 27.33
C MET A 6 9.45 -13.81 26.63
N ILE A 7 8.33 -13.81 27.35
CA ILE A 7 6.98 -14.00 26.77
C ILE A 7 6.61 -12.84 25.83
N HIS A 8 6.92 -11.59 26.17
CA HIS A 8 6.66 -10.42 25.33
C HIS A 8 7.48 -10.44 24.01
N VAL A 9 8.73 -10.91 24.07
CA VAL A 9 9.59 -11.06 22.87
C VAL A 9 9.16 -12.24 21.98
N ILE A 10 8.61 -13.31 22.57
CA ILE A 10 8.09 -14.47 21.83
C ILE A 10 6.80 -14.11 21.07
N PHE A 11 5.91 -13.28 21.64
CA PHE A 11 4.67 -12.84 20.97
C PHE A 11 4.90 -11.94 19.75
N HIS A 12 5.97 -11.13 19.74
CA HIS A 12 6.27 -10.22 18.63
C HIS A 12 6.86 -10.94 17.40
N LYS A 13 7.20 -12.23 17.51
CA LYS A 13 7.95 -12.99 16.49
C LYS A 13 7.07 -13.93 15.65
N LEU A 14 5.82 -14.15 16.04
CA LEU A 14 4.88 -14.99 15.30
C LEU A 14 3.96 -14.11 14.44
N GLU A 15 4.21 -14.14 13.12
CA GLU A 15 3.23 -13.87 12.06
C GLU A 15 3.00 -12.43 11.54
N VAL A 16 4.05 -11.61 11.39
CA VAL A 16 3.98 -10.60 10.31
C VAL A 16 4.23 -11.29 8.97
N GLU A 17 3.26 -12.10 8.52
CA GLU A 17 3.23 -12.58 7.14
C GLU A 17 2.93 -11.36 6.23
N VAL A 18 3.99 -10.85 5.61
CA VAL A 18 3.98 -9.70 4.68
C VAL A 18 3.31 -10.11 3.37
N VAL A 19 1.97 -10.08 3.35
CA VAL A 19 1.18 -10.35 2.14
C VAL A 19 1.16 -9.10 1.27
N ARG A 20 1.91 -9.14 0.16
CA ARG A 20 1.93 -8.07 -0.85
C ARG A 20 0.85 -8.30 -1.90
N VAL A 21 -0.05 -7.32 -2.03
CA VAL A 21 -1.16 -7.36 -2.99
C VAL A 21 -0.85 -6.41 -4.15
N LYS A 22 -1.13 -6.84 -5.39
CA LYS A 22 -1.06 -5.97 -6.57
C LYS A 22 -2.24 -4.99 -6.56
N ILE A 23 -1.95 -3.74 -6.83
CA ILE A 23 -2.90 -2.65 -6.94
C ILE A 23 -2.65 -1.89 -8.24
N THR A 24 -3.71 -1.27 -8.75
CA THR A 24 -3.63 -0.38 -9.90
C THR A 24 -4.02 1.03 -9.44
N LEU A 25 -3.28 2.04 -9.89
CA LEU A 25 -3.61 3.43 -9.65
C LEU A 25 -4.19 4.06 -10.92
N ALA A 26 -5.34 4.72 -10.76
CA ALA A 26 -5.97 5.50 -11.83
C ALA A 26 -5.85 7.00 -11.55
N CYS A 27 -5.63 7.76 -12.61
CA CYS A 27 -5.67 9.22 -12.58
C CYS A 27 -7.06 9.70 -12.18
N THR A 28 -7.17 10.65 -11.25
CA THR A 28 -8.47 11.23 -10.85
C THR A 28 -9.15 12.01 -11.98
N ASP A 29 -8.36 12.56 -12.90
CA ASP A 29 -8.85 13.54 -13.87
C ASP A 29 -9.32 12.85 -15.16
N CYS A 30 -8.46 12.02 -15.77
CA CYS A 30 -8.80 11.29 -17.00
C CYS A 30 -9.30 9.86 -16.76
N LYS A 31 -9.31 9.39 -15.49
CA LYS A 31 -9.77 8.03 -15.09
C LYS A 31 -8.98 6.86 -15.71
N GLN A 32 -7.85 7.15 -16.38
CA GLN A 32 -6.98 6.14 -16.96
C GLN A 32 -6.14 5.43 -15.89
N ARG A 33 -6.07 4.10 -15.99
CA ARG A 33 -5.26 3.22 -15.13
C ARG A 33 -3.82 3.21 -15.66
N ASN A 34 -2.93 3.95 -15.01
CA ASN A 34 -1.60 4.24 -15.56
C ASN A 34 -0.47 3.47 -14.85
N TYR A 35 -0.71 3.00 -13.62
CA TYR A 35 0.34 2.41 -12.80
C TYR A 35 -0.13 1.13 -12.14
N ASN A 36 0.74 0.13 -12.14
CA ASN A 36 0.61 -1.08 -11.34
C ASN A 36 1.69 -1.07 -10.27
N MET A 37 1.31 -1.36 -9.03
CA MET A 37 2.20 -1.36 -7.88
C MET A 37 1.77 -2.47 -6.93
N THR A 38 2.60 -2.79 -5.94
CA THR A 38 2.24 -3.67 -4.84
C THR A 38 2.18 -2.89 -3.55
N LYS A 39 1.23 -3.22 -2.69
CA LYS A 39 1.18 -2.71 -1.31
C LYS A 39 0.99 -3.85 -0.32
N GLU A 40 1.47 -3.64 0.89
CA GLU A 40 1.19 -4.54 2.00
C GLU A 40 -0.13 -4.12 2.64
N LYS A 41 -1.19 -4.90 2.40
CA LYS A 41 -2.55 -4.53 2.82
C LYS A 41 -2.74 -4.51 4.34
N LYS A 42 -1.96 -5.31 5.08
CA LYS A 42 -2.01 -5.37 6.55
C LYS A 42 -1.50 -4.07 7.18
N ASN A 43 -0.37 -3.56 6.69
CA ASN A 43 0.26 -2.35 7.19
C ASN A 43 -0.36 -1.06 6.62
N HIS A 44 -0.89 -1.13 5.39
CA HIS A 44 -1.54 -0.02 4.69
C HIS A 44 -2.95 -0.41 4.22
N PRO A 45 -3.93 -0.49 5.15
CA PRO A 45 -5.30 -0.86 4.84
C PRO A 45 -6.05 0.20 4.03
N GLU A 46 -5.66 1.46 4.13
CA GLU A 46 -6.26 2.59 3.42
C GLU A 46 -6.07 2.52 1.90
N ARG A 47 -6.95 3.20 1.16
CA ARG A 47 -6.78 3.39 -0.29
C ARG A 47 -5.58 4.30 -0.52
N MET A 48 -4.64 3.83 -1.34
CA MET A 48 -3.45 4.62 -1.64
C MET A 48 -3.78 5.77 -2.59
N GLU A 49 -3.25 6.95 -2.28
CA GLU A 49 -3.31 8.14 -3.14
C GLU A 49 -1.91 8.73 -3.29
N THR A 50 -1.48 9.01 -4.51
CA THR A 50 -0.13 9.55 -4.76
C THR A 50 -0.15 10.48 -5.98
N LYS A 51 0.65 11.56 -5.93
CA LYS A 51 0.84 12.45 -7.09
C LYS A 51 1.82 11.80 -8.07
N LYS A 52 1.34 11.54 -9.29
CA LYS A 52 2.13 10.92 -10.37
C LYS A 52 1.83 11.61 -11.70
N TYR A 53 2.79 11.54 -12.61
CA TYR A 53 2.63 12.07 -13.95
C TYR A 53 1.59 11.25 -14.74
N CYS A 54 0.53 11.90 -15.23
CA CYS A 54 -0.38 11.25 -16.15
C CYS A 54 0.07 11.50 -17.60
N ARG A 55 0.39 10.45 -18.34
CA ARG A 55 0.75 10.56 -19.78
C ARG A 55 -0.38 11.15 -20.63
N PHE A 56 -1.63 10.91 -20.25
CA PHE A 56 -2.81 11.40 -20.97
C PHE A 56 -3.11 12.87 -20.68
N CYS A 57 -3.05 13.29 -19.41
CA CYS A 57 -3.24 14.69 -19.02
C CYS A 57 -1.99 15.55 -19.23
N ARG A 58 -0.82 14.93 -19.45
CA ARG A 58 0.49 15.58 -19.58
C ARG A 58 0.88 16.44 -18.38
N THR A 59 0.40 16.09 -17.20
CA THR A 59 0.66 16.81 -15.95
C THR A 59 0.68 15.84 -14.76
N HIS A 60 1.20 16.30 -13.63
CA HIS A 60 1.17 15.54 -12.38
C HIS A 60 -0.20 15.69 -11.72
N THR A 61 -0.91 14.57 -11.62
CA THR A 61 -2.25 14.50 -11.07
C THR A 61 -2.27 13.53 -9.90
N VAL A 62 -3.30 13.62 -9.07
CA VAL A 62 -3.54 12.63 -8.03
C VAL A 62 -3.97 11.33 -8.72
N HIS A 63 -3.29 10.25 -8.37
CA HIS A 63 -3.69 8.91 -8.77
C HIS A 63 -4.16 8.15 -7.53
N LYS A 64 -5.32 7.49 -7.63
CA LYS A 64 -5.96 6.75 -6.54
C LYS A 64 -6.01 5.26 -6.87
N GLU A 65 -5.89 4.44 -5.84
CA GLU A 65 -6.05 2.99 -5.94
C GLU A 65 -7.46 2.60 -6.42
N THR A 66 -7.49 1.79 -7.48
CA THR A 66 -8.70 1.19 -8.05
C THR A 66 -8.68 -0.32 -7.87
N LYS A 67 -9.86 -0.92 -7.68
CA LYS A 67 -10.05 -2.37 -7.79
C LYS A 67 -9.96 -2.83 -9.24
#